data_AF-A0A7C5C514-F1
#
_entry.id   AF-A0A7C5C514-F1
#
_cell.length_a   1.000
_cell.length_b   1.000
_cell.length_c   1.000
_cell.angle_alpha   90.00
_cell.angle_beta   90.00
_cell.angle_gamma   90.00
#
_symmetry.space_group_name_H-M   'P 1'
#
loop_
_entity.id
_entity.type
_entity.pdbx_description
1 polymer ?
#
loop_
_entity_poly.entity_id
_entity_poly.type
_entity_poly.pdbx_seq_one_letter_code
_entity_poly.pdbx_strand_id
1 'polypeptide(L)'
;SIASWVVLLSGIPFAFLAFKVVTATGRGGYLRHQETLAVSRANSADPDNPNPGYRPDYSPWKDPLHLFLTGLLIAFLAIPTWYGLTGNVAGAISQIGWSEVAWLAASGILLGVGIAKTGFGTECSVMAPEACLTSHGFYKRCGVPDCTYRMFRSMLPLQGFMVAIVTLNLFILYSWIWGDGTIPNASGEAGLYWGHILGGPLLGAGAVLMIGCEVRTYARLGLGYTTALAALPGFYVGYLPYTLLQERIDPVVFGEGLTDYITVAEWAHDKLGWTEEGWAVVYSLLMIGILVFSFAGARCFLGASWRVLFTRNTDELVYQRALR
;
A
#
# COMPACT_ATOMS: atom_id res chain seq x y z
N SER A 1 -0.64 4.90 -15.20
CA SER A 1 -1.76 5.37 -16.03
C SER A 1 -2.35 6.65 -15.44
N ILE A 2 -3.21 7.34 -16.19
CA ILE A 2 -3.98 8.49 -15.68
C ILE A 2 -4.91 8.06 -14.54
N ALA A 3 -5.58 6.92 -14.67
CA ALA A 3 -6.40 6.31 -13.63
C ALA A 3 -5.70 6.25 -12.26
N SER A 4 -4.46 5.76 -12.20
CA SER A 4 -3.71 5.66 -10.93
C SER A 4 -3.51 7.02 -10.26
N TRP A 5 -3.22 8.07 -11.03
CA TRP A 5 -3.10 9.43 -10.51
C TRP A 5 -4.43 9.96 -9.99
N VAL A 6 -5.52 9.72 -10.70
CA VAL A 6 -6.85 10.16 -10.27
C VAL A 6 -7.27 9.48 -8.97
N VAL A 7 -7.10 8.16 -8.85
CA VAL A 7 -7.38 7.40 -7.62
C VAL A 7 -6.55 7.94 -6.45
N LEU A 8 -5.26 8.21 -6.70
CA LEU A 8 -4.34 8.75 -5.70
C LEU A 8 -4.78 10.13 -5.22
N LEU A 9 -5.01 11.06 -6.15
CA LEU A 9 -5.34 12.45 -5.83
C LEU A 9 -6.72 12.59 -5.19
N SER A 10 -7.70 11.78 -5.61
CA SER A 10 -9.04 11.78 -5.02
C SER A 10 -9.05 11.09 -3.64
N GLY A 11 -8.17 10.12 -3.39
CA GLY A 11 -8.09 9.40 -2.12
C GLY A 11 -7.44 10.19 -0.98
N ILE A 12 -6.44 11.04 -1.27
CA ILE A 12 -5.69 11.79 -0.24
C ILE A 12 -6.61 12.55 0.73
N PRO A 13 -7.55 13.42 0.28
CA PRO A 13 -8.40 14.18 1.20
C PRO A 13 -9.22 13.29 2.14
N PHE A 14 -9.68 12.14 1.65
CA PHE A 14 -10.51 11.20 2.41
C PHE A 14 -9.69 10.38 3.40
N ALA A 15 -8.43 10.06 3.07
CA ALA A 15 -7.49 9.50 4.02
C ALA A 15 -7.24 10.47 5.19
N PHE A 16 -7.08 11.77 4.91
CA PHE A 16 -6.96 12.81 5.95
C PHE A 16 -8.25 13.00 6.76
N LEU A 17 -9.41 12.92 6.12
CA LEU A 17 -10.69 12.94 6.82
C LEU A 17 -10.81 11.77 7.80
N ALA A 18 -10.48 10.55 7.35
CA ALA A 18 -10.47 9.36 8.19
C ALA A 18 -9.44 9.49 9.33
N PHE A 19 -8.25 10.01 9.06
CA PHE A 19 -7.24 10.30 10.08
C PHE A 19 -7.78 11.26 11.15
N LYS A 20 -8.48 12.32 10.73
CA LYS A 20 -9.12 13.28 11.64
C LYS A 20 -10.19 12.61 12.48
N VAL A 21 -11.00 11.72 11.91
CA VAL A 21 -12.01 10.95 12.67
C VAL A 21 -11.35 10.06 13.72
N VAL A 22 -10.33 9.28 13.33
CA VAL A 22 -9.60 8.39 14.26
C VAL A 22 -8.98 9.17 15.41
N THR A 23 -8.28 10.27 15.11
CA THR A 23 -7.62 11.10 16.13
C THR A 23 -8.62 11.86 16.99
N ALA A 24 -9.72 12.35 16.45
CA ALA A 24 -10.80 12.99 17.22
C ALA A 24 -11.47 12.02 18.21
N THR A 25 -11.48 10.72 17.93
CA THR A 25 -11.97 9.70 18.87
C THR A 25 -10.93 9.22 19.89
N GLY A 26 -9.78 9.89 20.00
CA GLY A 26 -8.72 9.54 20.94
C GLY A 26 -7.94 8.27 20.56
N ARG A 27 -8.09 7.80 19.31
CA ARG A 27 -7.46 6.55 18.83
C ARG A 27 -6.15 6.77 18.07
N GLY A 28 -5.55 7.95 18.16
CA GLY A 28 -4.29 8.27 17.48
C GLY A 28 -3.15 7.31 17.80
N GLY A 29 -3.09 6.77 19.04
CA GLY A 29 -2.08 5.81 19.47
C GLY A 29 -2.11 4.48 18.71
N TYR A 30 -3.21 4.14 18.05
CA TYR A 30 -3.32 2.93 17.22
C TYR A 30 -2.73 3.13 15.81
N LEU A 31 -2.48 4.36 15.38
CA LEU A 31 -1.87 4.67 14.09
C LEU A 31 -0.37 4.37 14.13
N ARG A 32 -0.03 3.08 14.06
CA ARG A 32 1.33 2.54 14.17
C ARG A 32 1.74 1.74 12.95
N HIS A 33 3.06 1.58 12.79
CA HIS A 33 3.60 0.80 11.67
C HIS A 33 3.51 -0.74 11.91
N GLN A 34 4.25 -1.57 11.18
CA GLN A 34 4.27 -3.04 11.29
C GLN A 34 5.20 -3.48 12.42
N GLU A 35 5.08 -2.82 13.58
CA GLU A 35 6.05 -2.93 14.65
C GLU A 35 6.25 -4.37 15.09
N THR A 36 7.50 -4.81 15.05
CA THR A 36 7.86 -6.14 15.52
C THR A 36 7.65 -6.26 17.03
N LEU A 37 7.50 -7.50 17.50
CA LEU A 37 7.41 -7.79 18.93
C LEU A 37 8.63 -7.27 19.71
N ALA A 38 9.82 -7.35 19.13
CA ALA A 38 11.06 -6.85 19.75
C ALA A 38 11.02 -5.33 19.93
N VAL A 39 10.60 -4.58 18.90
CA VAL A 39 10.47 -3.12 18.95
C VAL A 39 9.41 -2.71 19.97
N SER A 40 8.25 -3.38 19.97
CA SER A 40 7.15 -3.11 20.90
C SER A 40 7.57 -3.36 22.36
N ARG A 41 8.31 -4.45 22.63
CA ARG A 41 8.88 -4.74 23.95
C ARG A 41 9.84 -3.66 24.42
N ALA A 42 10.81 -3.32 23.59
CA ALA A 42 11.88 -2.36 23.92
C ALA A 42 11.36 -0.94 24.20
N ASN A 43 10.24 -0.56 23.56
CA ASN A 43 9.68 0.79 23.65
C ASN A 43 8.32 0.84 24.38
N SER A 44 7.94 -0.24 25.08
CA SER A 44 6.62 -0.35 25.74
C SER A 44 6.35 0.73 26.81
N ALA A 45 7.41 1.26 27.42
CA ALA A 45 7.34 2.32 28.42
C ALA A 45 7.63 3.73 27.88
N ASP A 46 7.81 3.89 26.56
CA ASP A 46 8.13 5.19 25.96
C ASP A 46 6.87 6.08 25.86
N PRO A 47 6.79 7.19 26.62
CA PRO A 47 5.60 8.05 26.63
C PRO A 47 5.39 8.79 25.30
N ASP A 48 6.44 9.00 24.49
CA ASP A 48 6.33 9.64 23.18
C ASP A 48 5.87 8.65 22.10
N ASN A 49 5.88 7.34 22.41
CA ASN A 49 5.48 6.27 21.51
C ASN A 49 4.40 5.36 22.13
N PRO A 50 3.18 5.89 22.43
CA PRO A 50 2.12 5.13 23.09
C PRO A 50 1.67 3.91 22.26
N ASN A 51 1.76 2.71 22.83
CA ASN A 51 1.42 1.46 22.15
C ASN A 51 0.22 0.75 22.81
N PRO A 52 -1.02 1.21 22.57
CA PRO A 52 -2.21 0.65 23.21
C PRO A 52 -2.50 -0.81 22.79
N GLY A 53 -1.91 -1.27 21.69
CA GLY A 53 -2.07 -2.64 21.20
C GLY A 53 -1.10 -3.64 21.82
N TYR A 54 -0.01 -3.19 22.47
CA TYR A 54 0.97 -4.09 23.05
C TYR A 54 0.60 -4.50 24.47
N ARG A 55 0.37 -5.80 24.67
CA ARG A 55 0.09 -6.42 25.97
C ARG A 55 1.10 -7.54 26.22
N PRO A 56 2.00 -7.43 27.21
CA PRO A 56 3.09 -8.39 27.40
C PRO A 56 2.61 -9.79 27.82
N ASP A 57 1.43 -9.86 28.44
CA ASP A 57 0.75 -11.06 28.92
C ASP A 57 -0.23 -11.65 27.89
N TYR A 58 -0.42 -11.00 26.72
CA TYR A 58 -1.33 -11.48 25.70
C TYR A 58 -0.82 -12.76 25.04
N SER A 59 -1.70 -13.74 24.92
CA SER A 59 -1.46 -14.98 24.19
C SER A 59 -2.52 -15.15 23.10
N PRO A 60 -2.14 -15.16 21.81
CA PRO A 60 -3.08 -15.30 20.70
C PRO A 60 -3.87 -16.62 20.75
N TRP A 61 -3.26 -17.66 21.31
CA TRP A 61 -3.87 -18.99 21.44
C TRP A 61 -4.97 -19.06 22.50
N LYS A 62 -5.11 -18.04 23.35
CA LYS A 62 -6.14 -17.96 24.39
C LYS A 62 -7.26 -16.97 24.04
N ASP A 63 -7.12 -16.24 22.93
CA ASP A 63 -8.09 -15.24 22.49
C ASP A 63 -9.06 -15.87 21.48
N PRO A 64 -10.34 -16.11 21.85
CA PRO A 64 -11.32 -16.73 20.97
C PRO A 64 -11.53 -15.97 19.66
N LEU A 65 -11.43 -14.63 19.69
CA LEU A 65 -11.58 -13.81 18.49
C LEU A 65 -10.40 -14.04 17.56
N HIS A 66 -9.18 -14.03 18.08
CA HIS A 66 -7.99 -14.29 17.28
C HIS A 66 -8.02 -15.70 16.66
N LEU A 67 -8.41 -16.72 17.42
CA LEU A 67 -8.56 -18.09 16.93
C LEU A 67 -9.62 -18.18 15.83
N PHE A 68 -10.78 -17.54 16.03
CA PHE A 68 -11.85 -17.50 15.03
C PHE A 68 -11.38 -16.84 13.72
N LEU A 69 -10.76 -15.66 13.80
CA LEU A 69 -10.26 -14.95 12.61
C LEU A 69 -9.13 -15.72 11.91
N THR A 70 -8.28 -16.42 12.68
CA THR A 70 -7.26 -17.32 12.13
C THR A 70 -7.90 -18.51 11.41
N GLY A 71 -8.98 -19.07 11.97
CA GLY A 71 -9.77 -20.11 11.33
C GLY A 71 -10.38 -19.65 10.00
N LEU A 72 -10.92 -18.43 9.95
CA LEU A 72 -11.40 -17.81 8.71
C LEU A 72 -10.28 -17.65 7.68
N LEU A 73 -9.10 -17.19 8.10
CA LEU A 73 -7.93 -17.10 7.22
C LEU A 73 -7.56 -18.49 6.66
N ILE A 74 -7.48 -19.52 7.50
CA ILE A 74 -7.14 -20.87 7.07
C ILE A 74 -8.16 -21.38 6.05
N ALA A 75 -9.46 -21.20 6.29
CA ALA A 75 -10.50 -21.56 5.34
C ALA A 75 -10.34 -20.79 4.02
N PHE A 76 -10.03 -19.49 4.10
CA PHE A 76 -9.83 -18.62 2.95
C PHE A 76 -8.62 -19.04 2.10
N LEU A 77 -7.57 -19.60 2.69
CA LEU A 77 -6.43 -20.12 1.94
C LEU A 77 -6.68 -21.56 1.44
N ALA A 78 -7.29 -22.40 2.27
CA ALA A 78 -7.50 -23.81 1.98
C ALA A 78 -8.49 -24.03 0.84
N ILE A 79 -9.59 -23.26 0.79
CA ILE A 79 -10.64 -23.44 -0.22
C ILE A 79 -10.12 -23.15 -1.64
N PRO A 80 -9.54 -21.97 -1.95
CA PRO A 80 -8.98 -21.71 -3.28
C PRO A 80 -7.84 -22.64 -3.64
N THR A 81 -6.99 -23.01 -2.66
CA THR A 81 -5.90 -23.97 -2.89
C THR A 81 -6.45 -25.34 -3.28
N TRP A 82 -7.49 -25.82 -2.58
CA TRP A 82 -8.17 -27.06 -2.91
C TRP A 82 -8.77 -27.03 -4.32
N TYR A 83 -9.50 -25.97 -4.67
CA TYR A 83 -10.06 -25.81 -6.01
C TYR A 83 -8.99 -25.68 -7.09
N GLY A 84 -7.88 -24.99 -6.82
CA GLY A 84 -6.76 -24.88 -7.76
C GLY A 84 -6.03 -26.21 -7.99
N LEU A 85 -5.96 -27.07 -6.96
CA LEU A 85 -5.32 -28.38 -7.03
C LEU A 85 -6.21 -29.45 -7.69
N THR A 86 -7.51 -29.45 -7.38
CA THR A 86 -8.42 -30.57 -7.68
C THR A 86 -9.62 -30.21 -8.55
N GLY A 87 -9.95 -28.92 -8.63
CA GLY A 87 -11.14 -28.42 -9.30
C GLY A 87 -10.91 -28.05 -10.76
N ASN A 88 -12.02 -27.79 -11.44
CA ASN A 88 -12.03 -27.19 -12.77
C ASN A 88 -12.35 -25.70 -12.67
N VAL A 89 -11.42 -24.93 -12.11
CA VAL A 89 -11.48 -23.46 -12.03
C VAL A 89 -10.45 -22.85 -12.95
N ALA A 90 -10.73 -21.65 -13.46
CA ALA A 90 -9.77 -20.91 -14.26
C ALA A 90 -8.46 -20.70 -13.47
N GLY A 91 -7.32 -21.03 -14.08
CA GLY A 91 -6.02 -20.95 -13.42
C GLY A 91 -5.68 -22.15 -12.53
N ALA A 92 -6.46 -23.23 -12.58
CA ALA A 92 -6.11 -24.49 -11.90
C ALA A 92 -4.77 -25.06 -12.41
N ILE A 93 -4.10 -25.85 -11.57
CA ILE A 93 -2.78 -26.43 -11.89
C ILE A 93 -2.83 -27.30 -13.15
N SER A 94 -3.96 -27.96 -13.40
CA SER A 94 -4.20 -28.74 -14.62
C SER A 94 -4.18 -27.89 -15.90
N GLN A 95 -4.42 -26.58 -15.80
CA GLN A 95 -4.45 -25.64 -16.93
C GLN A 95 -3.11 -24.92 -17.11
N ILE A 96 -2.52 -24.42 -16.02
CA ILE A 96 -1.31 -23.57 -16.08
C ILE A 96 0.01 -24.34 -15.86
N GLY A 97 -0.07 -25.56 -15.30
CA GLY A 97 1.09 -26.39 -15.00
C GLY A 97 1.87 -25.96 -13.76
N TRP A 98 2.65 -26.90 -13.21
CA TRP A 98 3.44 -26.68 -11.99
C TRP A 98 4.57 -25.65 -12.14
N SER A 99 5.10 -25.47 -13.34
CA SER A 99 6.14 -24.47 -13.60
C SER A 99 5.62 -23.05 -13.37
N GLU A 100 4.42 -22.75 -13.87
CA GLU A 100 3.79 -21.44 -13.70
C GLU A 100 3.41 -21.22 -12.24
N VAL A 101 2.86 -22.24 -11.58
CA VAL A 101 2.56 -22.20 -10.14
C VAL A 101 3.81 -21.88 -9.32
N ALA A 102 4.94 -22.55 -9.61
CA ALA A 102 6.19 -22.32 -8.90
C ALA A 102 6.71 -20.89 -9.13
N TRP A 103 6.58 -20.37 -10.35
CA TRP A 103 7.00 -19.01 -10.69
C TRP A 103 6.15 -17.93 -9.99
N LEU A 104 4.83 -18.08 -10.01
CA LEU A 104 3.90 -17.19 -9.32
C LEU A 104 4.09 -17.25 -7.80
N ALA A 105 4.26 -18.45 -7.25
CA ALA A 105 4.51 -18.65 -5.82
C ALA A 105 5.84 -18.02 -5.39
N ALA A 106 6.93 -18.22 -6.15
CA ALA A 106 8.22 -17.62 -5.85
C ALA A 106 8.13 -16.09 -5.85
N SER A 107 7.48 -15.51 -6.86
CA SER A 107 7.27 -14.05 -6.96
C SER A 107 6.42 -13.54 -5.80
N GLY A 108 5.34 -14.23 -5.45
CA GLY A 108 4.47 -13.90 -4.32
C GLY A 108 5.17 -13.98 -2.97
N ILE A 109 6.02 -14.99 -2.75
CA ILE A 109 6.82 -15.14 -1.52
C ILE A 109 7.83 -14.00 -1.40
N LEU A 110 8.56 -13.68 -2.47
CA LEU A 110 9.52 -12.57 -2.48
C LEU A 110 8.83 -11.23 -2.21
N LEU A 111 7.67 -11.00 -2.85
CA LEU A 111 6.84 -9.82 -2.61
C LEU A 111 6.37 -9.78 -1.15
N GLY A 112 5.85 -10.88 -0.61
CA GLY A 112 5.38 -10.97 0.78
C GLY A 112 6.49 -10.68 1.79
N VAL A 113 7.69 -11.25 1.61
CA VAL A 113 8.87 -10.97 2.45
C VAL A 113 9.29 -9.50 2.33
N GLY A 114 9.31 -8.96 1.11
CA GLY A 114 9.64 -7.55 0.85
C GLY A 114 8.68 -6.59 1.57
N ILE A 115 7.37 -6.83 1.46
CA ILE A 115 6.35 -6.03 2.12
C ILE A 115 6.44 -6.18 3.64
N ALA A 116 6.57 -7.40 4.16
CA ALA A 116 6.70 -7.64 5.60
C ALA A 116 7.93 -6.96 6.21
N LYS A 117 9.04 -6.87 5.46
CA LYS A 117 10.27 -6.22 5.93
C LYS A 117 10.21 -4.70 5.87
N THR A 118 9.64 -4.15 4.81
CA THR A 118 9.58 -2.68 4.58
C THR A 118 8.34 -2.03 5.21
N GLY A 119 7.33 -2.85 5.53
CA GLY A 119 5.94 -2.47 5.75
C GLY A 119 5.44 -1.46 4.73
N PHE A 120 5.79 -1.74 3.47
CA PHE A 120 5.31 -1.06 2.29
C PHE A 120 3.78 -0.91 2.34
N GLY A 121 3.31 0.30 2.02
CA GLY A 121 1.89 0.56 1.86
C GLY A 121 1.61 1.76 0.97
N THR A 122 0.78 1.52 -0.05
CA THR A 122 0.41 2.44 -1.13
C THR A 122 -0.27 3.72 -0.62
N GLU A 123 -1.31 3.63 0.20
CA GLU A 123 -2.08 4.80 0.67
C GLU A 123 -1.29 5.60 1.71
N CYS A 124 -0.52 4.91 2.54
CA CYS A 124 0.35 5.55 3.52
C CYS A 124 1.46 6.37 2.84
N SER A 125 1.91 5.90 1.68
CA SER A 125 2.97 6.54 0.88
C SER A 125 2.56 7.92 0.37
N VAL A 126 1.30 8.07 -0.04
CA VAL A 126 0.79 9.29 -0.68
C VAL A 126 0.45 10.38 0.34
N MET A 127 0.25 10.00 1.61
CA MET A 127 0.08 10.93 2.73
C MET A 127 1.41 11.44 3.31
N ALA A 128 2.54 10.75 3.04
CA ALA A 128 3.84 11.11 3.61
C ALA A 128 4.35 12.51 3.22
N PRO A 129 4.16 13.01 1.97
CA PRO A 129 4.53 14.39 1.63
C PRO A 129 3.81 15.44 2.47
N GLU A 130 2.53 15.25 2.79
CA GLU A 130 1.77 16.23 3.57
C GLU A 130 2.17 16.24 5.06
N ALA A 131 2.64 15.10 5.59
CA ALA A 131 3.30 15.08 6.90
C ALA A 131 4.58 15.92 6.94
N CYS A 132 5.20 16.22 5.79
CA CYS A 132 6.34 17.14 5.70
C CYS A 132 5.95 18.61 5.87
N LEU A 133 4.68 18.94 5.60
CA LEU A 133 4.12 20.28 5.76
C LEU A 133 3.49 20.48 7.15
N THR A 134 3.32 19.40 7.91
CA THR A 134 2.62 19.40 9.21
C THR A 134 3.60 19.34 10.38
N SER A 135 3.39 20.17 11.41
CA SER A 135 4.28 20.23 12.57
C SER A 135 4.21 18.99 13.47
N HIS A 136 5.32 18.62 14.11
CA HIS A 136 5.34 17.55 15.13
C HIS A 136 4.29 17.78 16.23
N GLY A 137 4.13 19.02 16.69
CA GLY A 137 3.16 19.37 17.74
C GLY A 137 1.71 19.05 17.38
N PHE A 138 1.34 19.07 16.10
CA PHE A 138 0.02 18.64 15.65
C PHE A 138 -0.19 17.14 15.90
N TYR A 139 0.74 16.29 15.44
CA TYR A 139 0.66 14.84 15.63
C TYR A 139 0.67 14.45 17.11
N LYS A 140 1.51 15.10 17.92
CA LYS A 140 1.57 14.86 19.36
C LYS A 140 0.24 15.19 20.04
N ARG A 141 -0.41 16.30 19.70
CA ARG A 141 -1.76 16.65 20.23
C ARG A 141 -2.84 15.65 19.81
N CYS A 142 -2.70 15.05 18.63
CA CYS A 142 -3.59 14.01 18.14
C CYS A 142 -3.33 12.62 18.76
N GLY A 143 -2.35 12.50 19.68
CA GLY A 143 -1.98 11.24 20.32
C GLY A 143 -1.28 10.26 19.37
N VAL A 144 -0.75 10.73 18.25
CA VAL A 144 -0.03 9.90 17.27
C VAL A 144 1.40 9.64 17.78
N PRO A 145 1.90 8.39 17.74
CA PRO A 145 3.26 8.07 18.16
C PRO A 145 4.33 8.81 17.37
N ASP A 146 5.40 9.23 18.06
CA ASP A 146 6.53 9.93 17.43
C ASP A 146 7.18 9.09 16.32
N CYS A 147 7.26 7.77 16.49
CA CYS A 147 7.76 6.85 15.48
C CYS A 147 6.96 6.94 14.18
N THR A 148 5.62 7.07 14.27
CA THR A 148 4.75 7.25 13.10
C THR A 148 4.97 8.61 12.48
N TYR A 149 5.03 9.68 13.28
CA TYR A 149 5.35 11.01 12.75
C TYR A 149 6.68 11.00 11.99
N ARG A 150 7.74 10.47 12.61
CA ARG A 150 9.08 10.39 12.03
C ARG A 150 9.10 9.55 10.76
N MET A 151 8.36 8.45 10.72
CA MET A 151 8.22 7.60 9.53
C MET A 151 7.65 8.37 8.34
N PHE A 152 6.53 9.06 8.54
CA PHE A 152 5.88 9.82 7.47
C PHE A 152 6.71 11.05 7.09
N ARG A 153 7.27 11.76 8.07
CA ARG A 153 8.10 12.95 7.84
C ARG A 153 9.40 12.64 7.09
N SER A 154 9.93 11.44 7.26
CA SER A 154 11.08 10.92 6.51
C SER A 154 10.70 10.26 5.19
N MET A 155 9.42 10.26 4.80
CA MET A 155 8.96 9.70 3.51
C MET A 155 9.31 8.20 3.32
N LEU A 156 9.54 7.44 4.39
CA LEU A 156 9.89 6.01 4.28
C LEU A 156 8.82 5.18 3.54
N PRO A 157 7.50 5.38 3.79
CA PRO A 157 6.48 4.66 3.02
C PRO A 157 6.51 5.03 1.52
N LEU A 158 6.85 6.28 1.18
CA LEU A 158 7.00 6.75 -0.19
C LEU A 158 8.17 6.09 -0.92
N GLN A 159 9.28 5.85 -0.23
CA GLN A 159 10.44 5.18 -0.84
C GLN A 159 10.08 3.80 -1.38
N GLY A 160 9.44 2.94 -0.58
CA GLY A 160 9.03 1.61 -1.02
C GLY A 160 8.09 1.65 -2.23
N PHE A 161 7.15 2.60 -2.23
CA PHE A 161 6.22 2.81 -3.35
C PHE A 161 6.92 3.28 -4.61
N MET A 162 7.79 4.27 -4.48
CA MET A 162 8.52 4.83 -5.60
C MET A 162 9.54 3.83 -6.17
N VAL A 163 10.14 2.95 -5.35
CA VAL A 163 10.99 1.86 -5.86
C VAL A 163 10.15 0.93 -6.75
N ALA A 164 8.96 0.52 -6.31
CA ALA A 164 8.08 -0.34 -7.10
C ALA A 164 7.63 0.35 -8.39
N ILE A 165 7.17 1.61 -8.31
CA ILE A 165 6.76 2.40 -9.47
C ILE A 165 7.91 2.57 -10.46
N VAL A 166 9.07 3.04 -9.99
CA VAL A 166 10.22 3.31 -10.87
C VAL A 166 10.72 2.03 -11.52
N THR A 167 10.83 0.94 -10.77
CA THR A 167 11.29 -0.35 -11.33
C THR A 167 10.34 -0.87 -12.39
N LEU A 168 9.02 -0.88 -12.11
CA LEU A 168 8.02 -1.32 -13.08
C LEU A 168 7.97 -0.39 -14.30
N ASN A 169 8.01 0.92 -14.08
CA ASN A 169 7.97 1.91 -15.15
C ASN A 169 9.21 1.83 -16.05
N LEU A 170 10.41 1.62 -15.49
CA LEU A 170 11.62 1.42 -16.26
C LEU A 170 11.61 0.11 -17.04
N PHE A 171 11.05 -0.96 -16.46
CA PHE A 171 10.84 -2.21 -17.18
C PHE A 171 9.89 -2.02 -18.37
N ILE A 172 8.73 -1.39 -18.17
CA ILE A 172 7.76 -1.09 -19.24
C ILE A 172 8.41 -0.22 -20.31
N LEU A 173 9.09 0.86 -19.91
CA LEU A 173 9.77 1.76 -20.84
C LEU A 173 10.83 1.03 -21.67
N TYR A 174 11.65 0.21 -21.02
CA TYR A 174 12.69 -0.58 -21.69
C TYR A 174 12.09 -1.54 -22.72
N SER A 175 11.11 -2.35 -22.29
CA SER A 175 10.44 -3.30 -23.18
C SER A 175 9.77 -2.59 -24.36
N TRP A 176 9.09 -1.47 -24.10
CA TRP A 176 8.41 -0.69 -25.13
C TRP A 176 9.38 -0.07 -26.14
N ILE A 177 10.49 0.54 -25.70
CA ILE A 177 11.52 1.10 -26.60
C ILE A 177 12.17 -0.01 -27.46
N TRP A 178 12.29 -1.23 -26.93
CA TRP A 178 12.83 -2.37 -27.67
C TRP A 178 11.81 -3.09 -28.56
N GLY A 179 10.56 -2.60 -28.60
CA GLY A 179 9.49 -3.20 -29.41
C GLY A 179 8.89 -4.47 -28.81
N ASP A 180 9.24 -4.80 -27.56
CA ASP A 180 8.74 -5.96 -26.83
C ASP A 180 7.54 -5.56 -25.96
N GLY A 181 6.33 -5.82 -26.47
CA GLY A 181 5.08 -5.65 -25.74
C GLY A 181 4.41 -4.29 -25.89
N THR A 182 3.23 -4.17 -25.29
CA THR A 182 2.41 -2.94 -25.30
C THR A 182 2.42 -2.29 -23.93
N ILE A 183 2.16 -0.99 -23.89
CA ILE A 183 1.93 -0.29 -22.63
C ILE A 183 0.72 -0.93 -21.93
N PRO A 184 0.86 -1.44 -20.70
CA PRO A 184 -0.23 -2.10 -20.01
C PRO A 184 -1.31 -1.08 -19.63
N ASN A 185 -2.55 -1.35 -20.04
CA ASN A 185 -3.72 -0.61 -19.59
C ASN A 185 -4.40 -1.34 -18.43
N ALA A 186 -4.45 -0.70 -17.26
CA ALA A 186 -5.09 -1.25 -16.08
C ALA A 186 -6.57 -0.82 -15.94
N SER A 187 -7.07 0.13 -16.74
CA SER A 187 -8.42 0.69 -16.59
C SER A 187 -9.48 0.10 -17.51
N GLY A 188 -9.12 -0.72 -18.51
CA GLY A 188 -10.09 -1.36 -19.42
C GLY A 188 -9.99 -0.82 -20.85
N GLU A 189 -11.13 -0.49 -21.47
CA GLU A 189 -11.16 0.08 -22.84
C GLU A 189 -10.84 1.58 -22.85
N ALA A 190 -11.14 2.30 -21.77
CA ALA A 190 -10.82 3.70 -21.57
C ALA A 190 -9.68 3.88 -20.53
N GLY A 191 -9.08 5.07 -20.52
CA GLY A 191 -8.01 5.44 -19.59
C GLY A 191 -8.47 5.89 -18.20
N LEU A 192 -9.76 6.20 -18.04
CA LEU A 192 -10.38 6.61 -16.78
C LEU A 192 -11.88 6.36 -16.80
N TYR A 193 -12.44 6.04 -15.64
CA TYR A 193 -13.88 5.83 -15.42
C TYR A 193 -14.32 6.43 -14.09
N TRP A 194 -15.62 6.66 -13.90
CA TRP A 194 -16.18 7.12 -12.63
C TRP A 194 -15.82 6.24 -11.43
N GLY A 195 -15.70 4.93 -11.65
CA GLY A 195 -15.24 3.99 -10.63
C GLY A 195 -13.88 4.36 -10.02
N HIS A 196 -12.98 4.96 -10.79
CA HIS A 196 -11.68 5.43 -10.29
C HIS A 196 -11.82 6.67 -9.39
N ILE A 197 -12.73 7.58 -9.73
CA ILE A 197 -13.01 8.79 -8.96
C ILE A 197 -13.72 8.46 -7.65
N LEU A 198 -14.64 7.49 -7.66
CA LEU A 198 -15.38 7.06 -6.46
C LEU A 198 -14.57 6.08 -5.60
N GLY A 199 -13.80 5.20 -6.22
CA GLY A 199 -12.97 4.20 -5.54
C GLY A 199 -11.85 4.83 -4.73
N GLY A 200 -11.16 5.86 -5.26
CA GLY A 200 -10.07 6.54 -4.56
C GLY A 200 -10.43 7.04 -3.15
N PRO A 201 -11.50 7.85 -2.98
CA PRO A 201 -12.00 8.28 -1.68
C PRO A 201 -12.27 7.14 -0.69
N LEU A 202 -12.97 6.09 -1.13
CA LEU A 202 -13.34 4.95 -0.30
C LEU A 202 -12.12 4.14 0.11
N LEU A 203 -11.18 3.93 -0.82
CA LEU A 203 -9.94 3.21 -0.60
C LEU A 203 -9.02 3.99 0.35
N GLY A 204 -8.86 5.31 0.14
CA GLY A 204 -8.07 6.18 1.01
C GLY A 204 -8.60 6.23 2.44
N ALA A 205 -9.93 6.40 2.62
CA ALA A 205 -10.55 6.37 3.94
C ALA A 205 -10.44 4.98 4.60
N GLY A 206 -10.75 3.92 3.86
CA GLY A 206 -10.68 2.54 4.33
C GLY A 206 -9.28 2.16 4.82
N ALA A 207 -8.24 2.53 4.07
CA ALA A 207 -6.85 2.24 4.43
C ALA A 207 -6.45 2.84 5.79
N VAL A 208 -6.92 4.04 6.11
CA VAL A 208 -6.66 4.66 7.42
C VAL A 208 -7.45 3.98 8.53
N LEU A 209 -8.73 3.67 8.30
CA LEU A 209 -9.60 3.02 9.28
C LEU A 209 -9.14 1.58 9.60
N MET A 210 -8.54 0.89 8.65
CA MET A 210 -7.92 -0.43 8.83
C MET A 210 -6.48 -0.36 9.36
N ILE A 211 -5.94 0.85 9.58
CA ILE A 211 -4.56 1.09 10.05
C ILE A 211 -3.53 0.52 9.05
N GLY A 212 -3.87 0.43 7.78
CA GLY A 212 -3.03 -0.11 6.72
C GLY A 212 -3.76 -0.14 5.39
N CYS A 213 -3.02 0.01 4.30
CA CYS A 213 -3.57 -0.26 2.98
C CYS A 213 -3.79 -1.76 2.75
N GLU A 214 -4.46 -2.10 1.65
CA GLU A 214 -4.71 -3.46 1.19
C GLU A 214 -3.43 -4.33 1.19
N VAL A 215 -2.40 -3.90 0.44
CA VAL A 215 -1.13 -4.65 0.31
C VAL A 215 -0.45 -4.89 1.65
N ARG A 216 -0.45 -3.86 2.51
CA ARG A 216 0.15 -3.92 3.84
C ARG A 216 -0.63 -4.82 4.79
N THR A 217 -1.94 -4.87 4.62
CA THR A 217 -2.85 -5.72 5.38
C THR A 217 -2.61 -7.18 5.03
N TYR A 218 -2.40 -7.51 3.75
CA TYR A 218 -2.04 -8.87 3.33
C TYR A 218 -0.73 -9.37 3.96
N ALA A 219 0.32 -8.53 3.99
CA ALA A 219 1.56 -8.91 4.66
C ALA A 219 1.37 -9.13 6.17
N ARG A 220 0.62 -8.26 6.83
CA ARG A 220 0.29 -8.38 8.26
C ARG A 220 -0.55 -9.60 8.60
N LEU A 221 -1.37 -10.05 7.65
CA LEU A 221 -2.19 -11.24 7.78
C LEU A 221 -1.32 -12.51 7.81
N GLY A 222 -0.26 -12.58 6.98
CA GLY A 222 0.76 -13.62 7.08
C GLY A 222 1.57 -13.59 8.39
N LEU A 223 1.67 -12.42 9.02
CA LEU A 223 2.31 -12.24 10.33
C LEU A 223 1.35 -12.43 11.52
N GLY A 224 0.07 -12.72 11.28
CA GLY A 224 -0.93 -12.95 12.32
C GLY A 224 -1.36 -11.71 13.10
N TYR A 225 -1.25 -10.50 12.55
CA TYR A 225 -1.78 -9.31 13.22
C TYR A 225 -3.30 -9.37 13.29
N THR A 226 -3.86 -9.29 14.50
CA THR A 226 -5.33 -9.35 14.70
C THR A 226 -6.08 -8.29 13.90
N THR A 227 -5.50 -7.09 13.73
CA THR A 227 -6.10 -6.03 12.89
C THR A 227 -6.22 -6.44 11.43
N ALA A 228 -5.23 -7.14 10.88
CA ALA A 228 -5.27 -7.64 9.51
C ALA A 228 -6.18 -8.84 9.35
N LEU A 229 -6.18 -9.74 10.33
CA LEU A 229 -7.12 -10.86 10.41
C LEU A 229 -8.58 -10.37 10.46
N ALA A 230 -8.86 -9.28 11.17
CA ALA A 230 -10.18 -8.66 11.23
C ALA A 230 -10.55 -7.86 9.96
N ALA A 231 -9.56 -7.24 9.30
CA ALA A 231 -9.78 -6.50 8.06
C ALA A 231 -10.18 -7.42 6.90
N LEU A 232 -9.66 -8.64 6.84
CA LEU A 232 -9.92 -9.57 5.73
C LEU A 232 -11.42 -9.88 5.54
N PRO A 233 -12.19 -10.32 6.56
CA PRO A 233 -13.65 -10.44 6.42
C PRO A 233 -14.32 -9.13 6.02
N GLY A 234 -13.84 -8.00 6.54
CA GLY A 234 -14.33 -6.67 6.19
C GLY A 234 -14.17 -6.35 4.71
N PHE A 235 -13.03 -6.70 4.10
CA PHE A 235 -12.81 -6.56 2.65
C PHE A 235 -13.83 -7.37 1.86
N TYR A 236 -14.03 -8.65 2.18
CA TYR A 236 -14.98 -9.49 1.44
C TYR A 236 -16.41 -9.02 1.60
N VAL A 237 -16.83 -8.68 2.83
CA VAL A 237 -18.16 -8.12 3.09
C VAL A 237 -18.35 -6.80 2.36
N GLY A 238 -17.32 -5.93 2.36
CA GLY A 238 -17.33 -4.68 1.61
C GLY A 238 -17.40 -4.88 0.09
N TYR A 239 -16.91 -6.00 -0.42
CA TYR A 239 -16.97 -6.36 -1.84
C TYR A 239 -18.30 -7.02 -2.24
N LEU A 240 -19.08 -7.54 -1.28
CA LEU A 240 -20.36 -8.21 -1.56
C LEU A 240 -21.33 -7.36 -2.40
N PRO A 241 -21.57 -6.06 -2.10
CA PRO A 241 -22.46 -5.24 -2.91
C PRO A 241 -22.05 -5.22 -4.38
N TYR A 242 -20.74 -5.15 -4.67
CA TYR A 242 -20.24 -5.20 -6.03
C TYR A 242 -20.52 -6.57 -6.67
N THR A 243 -20.17 -7.66 -6.00
CA THR A 243 -20.39 -9.01 -6.56
C THR A 243 -21.86 -9.37 -6.78
N LEU A 244 -22.76 -8.86 -5.94
CA LEU A 244 -24.20 -9.18 -6.02
C LEU A 244 -24.95 -8.26 -6.99
N LEU A 245 -24.44 -7.06 -7.25
CA LEU A 245 -25.10 -6.03 -8.07
C LEU A 245 -24.23 -5.58 -9.23
N GLN A 246 -23.28 -6.40 -9.66
CA GLN A 246 -22.27 -6.06 -10.67
C GLN A 246 -22.93 -5.50 -11.94
N GLU A 247 -23.95 -6.18 -12.47
CA GLU A 247 -24.68 -5.77 -13.68
C GLU A 247 -25.36 -4.40 -13.56
N ARG A 248 -25.62 -3.92 -12.34
CA ARG A 248 -26.22 -2.59 -12.09
C ARG A 248 -25.16 -1.54 -11.81
N ILE A 249 -24.05 -1.93 -11.21
CA ILE A 249 -22.96 -1.04 -10.84
C ILE A 249 -22.10 -0.74 -12.06
N ASP A 250 -21.69 -1.77 -12.82
CA ASP A 250 -20.78 -1.62 -13.96
C ASP A 250 -21.25 -0.57 -14.98
N PRO A 251 -22.52 -0.53 -15.44
CA PRO A 251 -22.97 0.52 -16.37
C PRO A 251 -22.86 1.95 -15.83
N VAL A 252 -22.93 2.13 -14.50
CA VAL A 252 -22.89 3.45 -13.87
C VAL A 252 -21.46 3.90 -13.62
N VAL A 253 -20.61 3.02 -13.09
CA VAL A 253 -19.21 3.38 -12.73
C VAL A 253 -18.20 3.12 -13.83
N PHE A 254 -18.47 2.17 -14.72
CA PHE A 254 -17.56 1.72 -15.78
C PHE A 254 -18.20 1.74 -17.17
N GLY A 255 -19.44 2.20 -17.32
CA GLY A 255 -20.15 2.18 -18.60
C GLY A 255 -19.72 3.26 -19.59
N GLU A 256 -19.27 4.43 -19.11
CA GLU A 256 -18.79 5.53 -19.94
C GLU A 256 -17.36 5.92 -19.53
N GLY A 257 -16.44 5.82 -20.48
CA GLY A 257 -15.06 6.27 -20.32
C GLY A 257 -14.98 7.80 -20.22
N LEU A 258 -14.21 8.30 -19.26
CA LEU A 258 -14.01 9.74 -19.06
C LEU A 258 -12.88 10.31 -19.93
N THR A 259 -11.99 9.44 -20.40
CA THR A 259 -10.88 9.80 -21.29
C THR A 259 -10.37 8.57 -22.01
N ASP A 260 -9.94 8.75 -23.25
CA ASP A 260 -9.30 7.69 -24.03
C ASP A 260 -7.82 7.54 -23.67
N TYR A 261 -7.16 8.63 -23.22
CA TYR A 261 -5.75 8.58 -22.82
C TYR A 261 -5.49 7.64 -21.64
N ILE A 262 -4.68 6.62 -21.87
CA ILE A 262 -4.28 5.61 -20.88
C ILE A 262 -3.11 6.13 -20.04
N THR A 263 -2.16 6.81 -20.69
CA THR A 263 -0.95 7.31 -20.05
C THR A 263 -0.83 8.83 -20.08
N VAL A 264 -0.04 9.35 -19.13
CA VAL A 264 0.33 10.78 -19.13
C VAL A 264 1.17 11.12 -20.36
N ALA A 265 1.96 10.18 -20.86
CA ALA A 265 2.80 10.39 -22.04
C ALA A 265 1.96 10.52 -23.32
N GLU A 266 0.95 9.68 -23.49
CA GLU A 266 -0.02 9.73 -24.58
C GLU A 266 -0.79 11.05 -24.59
N TRP A 267 -1.31 11.46 -23.43
CA TRP A 267 -1.97 12.76 -23.27
C TRP A 267 -1.02 13.94 -23.61
N ALA A 268 0.23 13.88 -23.15
CA ALA A 268 1.20 14.93 -23.40
C ALA A 268 1.62 14.98 -24.88
N HIS A 269 1.75 13.84 -25.54
CA HIS A 269 1.99 13.76 -26.98
C HIS A 269 0.88 14.48 -27.76
N ASP A 270 -0.38 14.15 -27.49
CA ASP A 270 -1.51 14.75 -28.19
C ASP A 270 -1.68 16.25 -27.90
N LYS A 271 -1.52 16.68 -26.63
CA LYS A 271 -1.78 18.07 -26.23
C LYS A 271 -0.59 19.01 -26.34
N LEU A 272 0.63 18.50 -26.18
CA LEU A 272 1.86 19.30 -26.11
C LEU A 272 2.82 19.03 -27.29
N GLY A 273 2.50 18.07 -28.17
CA GLY A 273 3.36 17.65 -29.26
C GLY A 273 4.52 16.77 -28.80
N TRP A 274 5.59 16.66 -29.61
CA TRP A 274 6.74 15.77 -29.40
C TRP A 274 6.37 14.28 -29.48
N THR A 275 7.29 13.35 -29.19
CA THR A 275 7.02 11.91 -29.28
C THR A 275 6.53 11.35 -27.95
N GLU A 276 5.69 10.32 -27.99
CA GLU A 276 5.18 9.66 -26.78
C GLU A 276 6.33 9.03 -25.97
N GLU A 277 7.32 8.45 -26.64
CA GLU A 277 8.54 7.91 -26.01
C GLU A 277 9.32 9.00 -25.29
N GLY A 278 9.40 10.20 -25.87
CA GLY A 278 10.04 11.37 -25.27
C GLY A 278 9.36 11.75 -23.95
N TRP A 279 8.03 11.84 -23.96
CA TRP A 279 7.26 12.11 -22.75
C TRP A 279 7.34 10.98 -21.72
N ALA A 280 7.39 9.72 -22.16
CA ALA A 280 7.58 8.58 -21.27
C ALA A 280 8.94 8.63 -20.57
N VAL A 281 10.01 9.04 -21.27
CA VAL A 281 11.33 9.27 -20.67
C VAL A 281 11.27 10.42 -19.65
N VAL A 282 10.64 11.55 -20.00
CA VAL A 282 10.47 12.68 -19.05
C VAL A 282 9.71 12.26 -17.81
N TYR A 283 8.59 11.53 -17.98
CA TYR A 283 7.80 10.99 -16.88
C TYR A 283 8.63 10.05 -16.00
N SER A 284 9.44 9.18 -16.61
CA SER A 284 10.34 8.26 -15.90
C SER A 284 11.40 9.02 -15.08
N LEU A 285 12.02 10.04 -15.67
CA LEU A 285 12.99 10.90 -14.97
C LEU A 285 12.35 11.64 -13.80
N LEU A 286 11.11 12.12 -13.95
CA LEU A 286 10.35 12.72 -12.87
C LEU A 286 10.14 11.74 -11.71
N MET A 287 9.72 10.50 -12.00
CA MET A 287 9.53 9.47 -10.98
C MET A 287 10.84 9.11 -10.27
N ILE A 288 11.95 9.00 -11.01
CA ILE A 288 13.30 8.81 -10.43
C ILE A 288 13.68 10.01 -9.55
N GLY A 289 13.41 11.23 -10.00
CA GLY A 289 13.66 12.45 -9.22
C GLY A 289 12.92 12.44 -7.88
N ILE A 290 11.64 12.07 -7.87
CA ILE A 290 10.84 11.91 -6.64
C ILE A 290 11.44 10.82 -5.74
N LEU A 291 11.85 9.68 -6.30
CA LEU A 291 12.49 8.60 -5.56
C LEU A 291 13.77 9.08 -4.87
N VAL A 292 14.69 9.71 -5.63
CA VAL A 292 15.95 10.24 -5.10
C VAL A 292 15.70 11.30 -4.02
N PHE A 293 14.75 12.21 -4.26
CA PHE A 293 14.33 13.22 -3.30
C PHE A 293 13.82 12.59 -1.99
N SER A 294 12.98 11.55 -2.09
CA SER A 294 12.43 10.86 -0.91
C SER A 294 13.52 10.23 -0.04
N PHE A 295 14.54 9.63 -0.66
CA PHE A 295 15.69 9.05 0.03
C PHE A 295 16.61 10.10 0.64
N ALA A 296 16.91 11.17 -0.09
CA ALA A 296 17.73 12.27 0.40
C ALA A 296 17.07 13.00 1.58
N GLY A 297 15.76 13.23 1.51
CA GLY A 297 14.97 13.82 2.58
C GLY A 297 14.97 12.96 3.85
N ALA A 298 14.79 11.65 3.73
CA ALA A 298 14.87 10.72 4.86
C ALA A 298 16.24 10.73 5.52
N ARG A 299 17.30 10.67 4.70
CA ARG A 299 18.70 10.70 5.15
C ARG A 299 18.96 11.94 5.99
N CYS A 300 18.58 13.11 5.47
CA CYS A 300 18.76 14.39 6.15
C CYS A 300 17.95 14.47 7.44
N PHE A 301 16.68 14.07 7.41
CA PHE A 301 15.80 14.18 8.57
C PHE A 301 16.14 13.20 9.70
N LEU A 302 16.48 11.95 9.35
CA LEU A 302 16.82 10.92 10.34
C LEU A 302 18.28 10.98 10.80
N GLY A 303 19.14 11.74 10.12
CA GLY A 303 20.58 11.73 10.37
C GLY A 303 21.24 10.38 10.05
N ALA A 304 20.64 9.59 9.15
CA ALA A 304 21.08 8.24 8.83
C ALA A 304 22.12 8.23 7.70
N SER A 305 22.97 7.20 7.67
CA SER A 305 23.83 6.94 6.51
C SER A 305 23.07 6.18 5.41
N TRP A 306 23.58 6.21 4.17
CA TRP A 306 23.02 5.44 3.06
C TRP A 306 22.94 3.94 3.37
N ARG A 307 24.01 3.38 3.95
CA ARG A 307 24.05 1.98 4.35
C ARG A 307 22.93 1.66 5.34
N VAL A 308 22.67 2.53 6.30
CA VAL A 308 21.63 2.34 7.31
C VAL A 308 20.24 2.34 6.66
N LEU A 309 19.97 3.29 5.76
CA LEU A 309 18.68 3.37 5.05
C LEU A 309 18.37 2.11 4.21
N PHE A 310 19.38 1.53 3.56
CA PHE A 310 19.17 0.36 2.69
C PHE A 310 19.21 -1.00 3.41
N THR A 311 19.71 -1.07 4.65
CA THR A 311 19.90 -2.36 5.34
C THR A 311 18.91 -2.61 6.47
N ARG A 312 18.44 -1.55 7.14
CA ARG A 312 17.54 -1.66 8.29
C ARG A 312 16.07 -1.68 7.87
N ASN A 313 15.22 -2.20 8.76
CA ASN A 313 13.78 -2.09 8.57
C ASN A 313 13.28 -0.68 8.92
N THR A 314 12.09 -0.33 8.42
CA THR A 314 11.47 0.98 8.64
C THR A 314 11.30 1.30 10.12
N ASP A 315 10.90 0.33 10.94
CA ASP A 315 10.70 0.55 12.39
C ASP A 315 12.01 0.93 13.09
N GLU A 316 13.10 0.20 12.84
CA GLU A 316 14.41 0.49 13.43
C GLU A 316 14.92 1.90 13.10
N LEU A 317 14.60 2.41 11.92
CA LEU A 317 15.02 3.74 11.48
C LEU A 317 14.33 4.86 12.27
N VAL A 318 13.06 4.66 12.63
CA VAL A 318 12.24 5.70 13.28
C VAL A 318 12.34 5.68 14.80
N TYR A 319 12.77 4.55 15.37
CA TYR A 319 13.05 4.41 16.79
C TYR A 319 14.46 4.83 17.22
N GLN A 320 15.40 4.98 16.28
CA GLN A 320 16.71 5.56 16.61
C GLN A 320 16.53 6.97 17.14
N ARG A 321 16.92 7.27 18.38
CA ARG A 321 17.05 8.66 18.80
C ARG A 321 18.08 9.31 17.89
N ALA A 322 17.71 10.42 17.24
CA ALA A 322 18.66 11.20 16.46
C ALA A 322 19.89 11.43 17.34
N LEU A 323 21.05 10.96 16.90
CA LEU A 323 22.32 11.34 17.51
C LEU A 323 22.37 12.86 17.37
N ARG A 324 22.08 13.56 18.47
CA ARG A 324 22.32 15.00 18.60
C ARG A 324 23.80 15.21 18.86
#